data_AF-A0A7C3AXJ9-F1
#
_entry.id   AF-A0A7C3AXJ9-F1
#
_cell.length_a   1.000
_cell.length_b   1.000
_cell.length_c   1.000
_cell.angle_alpha   90.00
_cell.angle_beta   90.00
_cell.angle_gamma   90.00
#
_symmetry.space_group_name_H-M   'P 1'
#
loop_
_entity.id
_entity.type
_entity.pdbx_description
1 polymer ?
#
loop_
_entity_poly.entity_id
_entity_poly.type
_entity_poly.pdbx_seq_one_letter_code
_entity_poly.pdbx_strand_id
1 'polypeptide(L)'
;MENIILDVPLMYGDHHVLKVRDALVDLEGIEELYASSAWRQLMISFDPKKIKQVDIEQTLADAGYPTGEGETPVLVKASDIKRDPKWAELGVRITETNQADIDMSGEFRRY
;
A
#
# COMPACT_ATOMS: atom_id res chain seq x y z
N MET A 1 22.91 -18.85 3.35
CA MET A 1 21.93 -18.08 2.57
C MET A 1 20.68 -18.90 2.43
N GLU A 2 19.57 -18.31 2.84
CA GLU A 2 18.23 -18.84 2.76
C GLU A 2 17.32 -17.73 2.24
N ASN A 3 16.30 -18.09 1.45
CA ASN A 3 15.38 -17.15 0.82
C ASN A 3 13.96 -17.45 1.29
N ILE A 4 13.27 -16.43 1.78
CA ILE A 4 11.88 -16.53 2.23
C ILE A 4 11.01 -15.47 1.56
N ILE A 5 9.72 -15.78 1.45
CA ILE A 5 8.69 -14.83 1.05
C ILE A 5 7.70 -14.70 2.21
N LEU A 6 7.46 -13.47 2.64
CA LEU A 6 6.54 -13.16 3.74
C LEU A 6 5.41 -12.28 3.22
N ASP A 7 4.17 -12.66 3.53
CA ASP A 7 3.00 -11.82 3.31
C ASP A 7 2.92 -10.74 4.39
N VAL A 8 2.76 -9.48 3.99
CA VAL A 8 2.65 -8.31 4.88
C VAL A 8 1.44 -7.46 4.46
N PRO A 9 0.22 -7.88 4.82
CA PRO A 9 -1.02 -7.25 4.34
C PRO A 9 -1.16 -5.76 4.64
N LEU A 10 -0.52 -5.28 5.72
CA LEU A 10 -0.53 -3.88 6.15
C LEU A 10 0.45 -2.97 5.40
N MET A 11 1.25 -3.51 4.47
CA MET A 11 2.19 -2.75 3.64
C MET A 11 1.52 -2.19 2.35
N TYR A 12 0.39 -1.48 2.48
CA TYR A 12 -0.46 -1.09 1.34
C TYR A 12 -0.08 0.23 0.65
N GLY A 13 1.15 0.73 0.84
CA GLY A 13 1.63 1.97 0.25
C GLY A 13 3.15 2.09 0.21
N ASP A 14 3.66 3.03 -0.57
CA ASP A 14 5.09 3.33 -0.74
C ASP A 14 5.78 3.73 0.58
N HIS A 15 5.16 4.60 1.38
CA HIS A 15 5.67 4.99 2.69
C HIS A 15 5.67 3.81 3.69
N HIS A 16 4.80 2.81 3.51
CA HIS A 16 4.89 1.58 4.29
C HIS A 16 6.07 0.71 3.85
N VAL A 17 6.37 0.65 2.55
CA VAL A 17 7.57 -0.03 2.03
C VAL A 17 8.84 0.57 2.64
N LEU A 18 8.93 1.90 2.71
CA LEU A 18 10.08 2.56 3.34
C LEU A 18 10.22 2.16 4.81
N LYS A 19 9.14 2.23 5.60
CA LYS A 19 9.17 1.83 7.03
C LYS A 19 9.58 0.38 7.24
N VAL A 20 9.07 -0.53 6.42
CA VAL A 20 9.45 -1.96 6.49
C VAL A 20 10.92 -2.15 6.15
N ARG A 21 11.43 -1.45 5.13
CA ARG A 21 12.86 -1.50 4.78
C ARG A 21 13.73 -0.93 5.89
N ASP A 22 13.36 0.22 6.44
CA ASP A 22 14.10 0.85 7.54
C ASP A 22 14.15 -0.06 8.78
N ALA A 23 13.09 -0.82 9.06
CA ALA A 23 13.06 -1.76 10.17
C ALA A 23 14.00 -2.97 10.00
N LEU A 24 14.27 -3.38 8.76
CA LEU A 24 15.00 -4.62 8.46
C LEU A 24 16.43 -4.38 7.96
N VAL A 25 16.72 -3.26 7.29
CA VAL A 25 17.99 -3.05 6.59
C VAL A 25 19.22 -3.10 7.50
N ASP A 26 19.06 -2.71 8.77
CA ASP A 26 20.14 -2.68 9.76
C ASP A 26 20.32 -4.02 10.51
N LEU A 27 19.47 -5.02 10.25
CA LEU A 27 19.58 -6.33 10.90
C LEU A 27 20.78 -7.10 10.35
N GLU A 28 21.68 -7.49 11.26
CA GLU A 28 22.84 -8.28 10.88
C GLU A 28 22.40 -9.65 10.34
N GLY A 29 22.84 -9.97 9.12
CA GLY A 29 22.53 -11.24 8.46
C GLY A 29 21.51 -11.14 7.34
N ILE A 30 20.84 -10.00 7.17
CA ILE A 30 20.08 -9.73 5.95
C ILE A 30 21.06 -9.32 4.84
N GLU A 31 20.96 -10.00 3.70
CA GLU A 31 21.84 -9.78 2.54
C GLU A 31 21.09 -9.06 1.42
N GLU A 32 19.84 -9.47 1.15
CA GLU A 32 18.97 -8.82 0.17
C GLU A 32 17.55 -8.68 0.71
N LEU A 33 16.92 -7.55 0.39
CA LEU A 33 15.56 -7.24 0.80
C LEU A 33 14.81 -6.58 -0.36
N TYR A 34 13.78 -7.26 -0.84
CA TYR A 34 12.83 -6.72 -1.80
C TYR A 34 11.44 -6.61 -1.15
N ALA A 35 10.83 -5.43 -1.25
CA ALA A 35 9.54 -5.12 -0.64
C ALA A 35 8.60 -4.55 -1.70
N SER A 36 7.39 -5.10 -1.82
CA SER A 36 6.39 -4.68 -2.79
C SER A 36 5.05 -4.42 -2.13
N SER A 37 4.60 -3.17 -2.11
CA SER A 37 3.25 -2.80 -1.66
C SER A 37 2.15 -3.25 -2.62
N ALA A 38 2.49 -3.43 -3.91
CA ALA A 38 1.57 -3.95 -4.91
C ALA A 38 1.20 -5.41 -4.63
N TRP A 39 2.17 -6.22 -4.21
CA TRP A 39 1.94 -7.62 -3.82
C TRP A 39 1.72 -7.81 -2.33
N ARG A 40 2.01 -6.79 -1.51
CA ARG A 40 2.01 -6.84 -0.05
C ARG A 40 2.91 -7.96 0.46
N GLN A 41 4.09 -8.06 -0.13
CA GLN A 41 5.04 -9.15 0.11
C GLN A 41 6.46 -8.64 0.27
N LEU A 42 7.23 -9.37 1.06
CA LEU A 42 8.68 -9.24 1.22
C LEU A 42 9.36 -10.49 0.69
N MET A 43 10.44 -10.31 -0.06
CA MET A 43 11.36 -11.38 -0.45
C MET A 43 12.71 -11.06 0.20
N ILE A 44 13.21 -11.97 1.04
CA ILE A 44 14.36 -11.74 1.88
C ILE A 44 15.37 -12.85 1.68
N SER A 45 16.62 -12.47 1.43
CA SER A 45 17.79 -13.36 1.41
C SER A 45 18.60 -13.09 2.68
N PHE A 46 18.83 -14.10 3.52
CA PHE A 46 19.54 -13.93 4.80
C PHE A 46 20.47 -15.10 5.15
N ASP A 47 21.41 -14.87 6.06
CA ASP A 47 22.27 -15.91 6.65
C ASP A 47 21.61 -16.54 7.89
N PRO A 48 21.13 -17.80 7.82
CA PRO A 48 20.46 -18.47 8.94
C PRO A 48 21.39 -18.74 10.14
N LYS A 49 22.70 -18.53 10.00
CA LYS A 49 23.65 -18.58 11.12
C LYS A 49 23.65 -17.30 11.95
N LYS A 50 23.20 -16.18 11.40
CA LYS A 50 23.22 -14.86 12.03
C LYS A 50 21.84 -14.43 12.52
N ILE A 51 20.80 -14.70 11.74
CA ILE A 51 19.42 -14.33 12.03
C ILE A 51 18.47 -15.45 11.66
N LYS A 52 17.38 -15.62 12.42
CA LYS A 52 16.33 -16.59 12.08
C LYS A 52 15.11 -15.87 11.54
N GLN A 53 14.31 -16.59 10.76
CA GLN A 53 13.03 -16.09 10.25
C GLN A 53 12.13 -15.51 11.37
N VAL A 54 12.10 -16.15 12.54
CA VAL A 54 11.30 -15.68 13.69
C VAL A 54 11.73 -14.29 14.16
N ASP A 55 13.03 -13.98 14.14
CA ASP A 55 13.54 -12.67 14.56
C ASP A 55 13.14 -11.57 13.54
N ILE A 56 13.10 -11.92 12.25
CA ILE A 56 12.64 -11.05 11.16
C ILE A 56 11.13 -10.78 11.31
N GLU A 57 10.33 -11.82 11.52
CA GLU A 57 8.89 -11.71 11.75
C GLU A 57 8.57 -10.88 12.99
N GLN A 58 9.33 -11.06 14.07
CA GLN A 58 9.18 -10.26 15.30
C GLN A 58 9.51 -8.79 15.05
N THR A 59 10.61 -8.49 14.35
CA THR A 59 11.00 -7.11 14.02
C THR A 59 9.92 -6.43 13.16
N LEU A 60 9.34 -7.16 12.20
CA LEU A 60 8.21 -6.68 11.41
C LEU A 60 6.97 -6.41 12.27
N ALA A 61 6.62 -7.31 13.18
CA ALA A 61 5.50 -7.14 14.10
C ALA A 61 5.69 -5.91 15.01
N ASP A 62 6.89 -5.72 15.57
CA ASP A 62 7.23 -4.57 16.42
C ASP A 62 7.16 -3.24 15.65
N ALA A 63 7.46 -3.27 14.34
CA ALA A 63 7.29 -2.13 13.43
C ALA A 63 5.82 -1.88 13.00
N GLY A 64 4.88 -2.72 13.42
CA GLY A 64 3.45 -2.63 13.09
C GLY A 64 3.05 -3.34 11.80
N TYR A 65 3.87 -4.29 11.34
CA TYR A 65 3.69 -5.04 10.09
C TYR A 65 3.71 -6.57 10.34
N PRO A 66 2.82 -7.11 11.19
CA PRO A 66 2.76 -8.56 11.42
C PRO A 66 2.56 -9.32 10.11
N THR A 67 3.27 -10.44 9.98
CA THR A 67 3.20 -11.29 8.79
C THR A 67 1.91 -12.10 8.74
N GLY A 68 1.29 -12.17 7.57
CA GLY A 68 0.05 -12.94 7.35
C GLY A 68 -1.21 -12.36 8.00
N GLU A 69 -1.09 -11.28 8.78
CA GLU A 69 -2.19 -10.69 9.54
C GLU A 69 -2.51 -9.27 9.09
N GLY A 70 -3.78 -8.88 9.31
CA GLY A 70 -4.28 -7.54 9.06
C GLY A 70 -4.92 -7.37 7.68
N GLU A 71 -5.69 -6.30 7.55
CA GLU A 71 -6.31 -5.88 6.30
C GLU A 71 -6.13 -4.38 6.15
N THR A 72 -6.23 -3.90 4.90
CA THR A 72 -6.24 -2.46 4.65
C THR A 72 -7.39 -1.83 5.43
N PRO A 73 -7.14 -0.80 6.27
CA PRO A 73 -8.18 -0.22 7.09
C PRO A 73 -9.24 0.42 6.20
N VAL A 74 -10.41 -0.21 6.14
CA VAL A 74 -11.61 0.39 5.56
C VAL A 74 -12.21 1.30 6.63
N LEU A 75 -11.75 2.55 6.68
CA LEU A 75 -12.20 3.55 7.65
C LEU A 75 -13.72 3.74 7.63
N VAL A 76 -14.33 3.54 6.47
CA VAL A 76 -15.76 3.68 6.25
C VAL A 76 -16.22 2.61 5.26
N LYS A 77 -17.12 1.73 5.69
CA LYS A 77 -17.83 0.85 4.75
C LYS A 77 -18.75 1.68 3.86
N ALA A 78 -18.76 1.38 2.56
CA ALA A 78 -19.69 1.99 1.64
C ALA A 78 -21.13 1.75 2.12
N SER A 79 -21.93 2.81 2.11
CA SER A 79 -23.36 2.79 2.42
C SER A 79 -24.04 3.83 1.52
N ASP A 80 -25.36 3.78 1.42
CA ASP A 80 -26.13 4.68 0.56
C ASP A 80 -25.94 6.17 0.91
N ILE A 81 -25.55 6.47 2.15
CA ILE A 81 -25.31 7.84 2.65
C ILE A 81 -23.85 8.27 2.43
N LYS A 82 -22.90 7.32 2.43
CA LYS A 82 -21.45 7.60 2.42
C LYS A 82 -20.76 7.32 1.09
N ARG A 83 -21.45 6.70 0.14
CA ARG A 83 -21.09 6.76 -1.28
C ARG A 83 -21.59 8.10 -1.79
N ASP A 84 -20.73 8.92 -2.41
CA ASP A 84 -21.23 10.10 -3.12
C ASP A 84 -22.27 9.61 -4.13
N PRO A 85 -23.56 9.93 -3.98
CA PRO A 85 -24.61 9.46 -4.87
C PRO A 85 -24.29 9.81 -6.33
N LYS A 86 -23.54 10.89 -6.54
CA LYS A 86 -23.13 11.36 -7.87
C LYS A 86 -22.10 10.47 -8.55
N TRP A 87 -21.41 9.55 -7.88
CA TRP A 87 -20.54 8.59 -8.56
C TRP A 87 -21.31 7.50 -9.31
N ALA A 88 -22.59 7.28 -9.01
CA ALA A 88 -23.46 6.45 -9.84
C ALA A 88 -24.05 7.25 -11.03
N GLU A 89 -24.16 8.57 -10.90
CA GLU A 89 -24.68 9.47 -11.94
C GLU A 89 -23.59 10.02 -12.88
N LEU A 90 -22.35 10.13 -12.40
CA LEU A 90 -21.18 10.45 -13.21
C LEU A 90 -20.93 9.27 -14.15
N GLY A 91 -21.50 9.40 -15.35
CA GLY A 91 -21.36 8.44 -16.43
C GLY A 91 -19.90 8.10 -16.74
N VAL A 92 -19.74 7.06 -17.56
CA VAL A 92 -18.46 6.55 -18.06
C VAL A 92 -17.54 7.70 -18.43
N ARG A 93 -16.24 7.60 -18.08
CA ARG A 93 -15.20 8.57 -18.46
C ARG A 93 -15.42 9.05 -19.88
N ILE A 94 -15.89 10.27 -19.99
CA ILE A 94 -16.17 10.92 -21.26
C ILE A 94 -14.83 11.50 -21.71
N THR A 95 -14.44 11.28 -22.97
CA THR A 95 -13.25 11.93 -23.56
C THR A 95 -13.45 13.43 -23.79
N GLU A 96 -14.63 13.94 -23.44
CA GLU A 96 -15.07 15.32 -23.61
C GLU A 96 -15.49 15.86 -22.25
N THR A 97 -15.01 17.06 -21.91
CA THR A 97 -15.29 17.70 -20.63
C THR A 97 -16.79 17.92 -20.47
N ASN A 98 -17.32 17.66 -19.28
CA ASN A 98 -18.74 17.87 -18.98
C ASN A 98 -19.12 19.35 -19.22
N GLN A 99 -20.20 19.60 -19.95
CA GLN A 99 -20.66 20.94 -20.28
C GLN A 99 -20.92 21.81 -19.03
N ALA A 100 -21.38 21.20 -17.93
CA ALA A 100 -21.56 21.92 -16.67
C ALA A 100 -20.25 22.47 -16.10
N ASP A 101 -19.13 21.77 -16.30
CA ASP A 101 -17.81 22.23 -15.87
C ASP A 101 -17.29 23.36 -16.78
N ILE A 102 -17.59 23.31 -18.08
CA ILE A 102 -17.28 24.39 -19.05
C ILE A 102 -18.06 25.67 -18.70
N ASP A 103 -19.33 25.53 -18.35
CA ASP A 103 -20.19 26.67 -17.99
C ASP A 103 -19.82 27.26 -16.62
N MET A 104 -19.24 26.47 -15.70
CA MET A 104 -18.70 26.98 -14.44
C MET A 104 -17.31 27.61 -14.58
N SER A 105 -16.46 27.10 -15.50
CA SER A 105 -15.10 27.62 -15.70
C SER A 105 -15.10 29.06 -16.21
N GLY A 106 -16.21 29.52 -16.81
CA GLY A 106 -16.34 30.85 -17.37
C GLY A 106 -15.48 31.07 -18.61
N GLU A 107 -14.89 30.01 -19.18
CA GLU A 107 -14.08 30.08 -20.41
C GLU A 107 -14.85 30.66 -21.58
N PHE A 108 -16.16 30.42 -21.65
CA PHE A 108 -17.05 31.00 -22.67
C PHE A 108 -17.20 32.53 -22.59
N ARG A 109 -16.74 33.16 -21.50
CA ARG A 109 -16.75 34.63 -21.35
C ARG A 109 -15.48 35.31 -21.86
N ARG A 110 -14.51 34.52 -22.34
CA ARG A 110 -13.21 35.04 -22.81
C ARG A 110 -13.19 35.43 -24.28
N TYR A 111 -14.27 35.21 -25.03
CA TYR A 111 -14.42 35.56 -26.44
C TYR A 111 -15.73 36.28 -26.74
#